data_AF-E6LGL6-F1
#
_entry.id   AF-E6LGL6-F1
#
_cell.length_a   1.000
_cell.length_b   1.000
_cell.length_c   1.000
_cell.angle_alpha   90.00
_cell.angle_beta   90.00
_cell.angle_gamma   90.00
#
_symmetry.space_group_name_H-M   'P 1'
#
loop_
_entity.id
_entity.type
_entity.pdbx_description
1 polymer ?
#
loop_
_entity_poly.entity_id
_entity_poly.type
_entity_poly.pdbx_seq_one_letter_code
_entity_poly.pdbx_strand_id
1 'polypeptide(L)'
;MEQLETMTFGQLKKIITELDQRGVRNDTKVFIDTGWDSLQEVNADALKVISAFPFQIEDVLTKEQYGGFVREEKQHIQETIGEKETVIVIEQFY
;
A
#
# COMPACT_ATOMS: atom_id res chain seq x y z
N MET A 1 18.50 -3.37 7.35
CA MET A 1 17.57 -3.02 6.26
C MET A 1 16.32 -3.86 6.49
N GLU A 2 15.34 -3.35 7.24
CA GLU A 2 14.02 -3.99 7.26
C GLU A 2 13.28 -3.50 6.02
N GLN A 3 13.51 -4.19 4.90
CA GLN A 3 12.72 -3.95 3.71
C GLN A 3 11.33 -4.51 3.99
N LEU A 4 10.35 -3.63 4.17
CA LEU A 4 8.98 -4.03 4.44
C LEU A 4 8.47 -4.82 3.22
N GLU A 5 8.19 -6.11 3.42
CA GLU A 5 7.70 -6.97 2.33
C GLU A 5 6.26 -6.54 2.00
N THR A 6 6.07 -6.00 0.80
CA THR A 6 4.74 -5.55 0.36
C THR A 6 3.90 -6.75 -0.04
N MET A 7 2.69 -6.84 0.52
CA MET A 7 1.73 -7.90 0.20
C MET A 7 1.40 -7.92 -1.30
N THR A 8 1.52 -9.09 -1.91
CA THR A 8 1.12 -9.34 -3.30
C THR A 8 -0.39 -9.59 -3.41
N PHE A 9 -0.94 -9.41 -4.62
CA PHE A 9 -2.33 -9.77 -4.91
C PHE A 9 -2.63 -11.27 -4.68
N GLY A 10 -1.63 -12.14 -4.84
CA GLY A 10 -1.76 -13.58 -4.54
C GLY A 10 -2.00 -13.83 -3.05
N GLN A 11 -1.22 -13.17 -2.19
CA GLN A 11 -1.37 -13.25 -0.74
C GLN A 11 -2.72 -12.66 -0.28
N LEU A 12 -3.14 -11.52 -0.85
CA LEU A 12 -4.46 -10.94 -0.57
C LEU A 12 -5.61 -11.91 -0.86
N LYS A 13 -5.58 -12.59 -2.03
CA LYS A 13 -6.59 -13.61 -2.37
C LYS A 13 -6.65 -14.75 -1.36
N LYS A 14 -5.48 -15.19 -0.88
CA LYS A 14 -5.40 -16.23 0.15
C LYS A 14 -6.05 -15.77 1.46
N ILE A 15 -5.76 -14.55 1.90
CA ILE A 15 -6.34 -13.97 3.12
C ILE A 15 -7.88 -13.88 2.99
N ILE A 16 -8.40 -13.41 1.86
CA ILE A 16 -9.86 -13.35 1.64
C ILE A 16 -10.48 -14.74 1.74
N THR A 17 -9.86 -15.74 1.14
CA THR A 17 -10.33 -17.13 1.20
C THR A 17 -10.34 -17.66 2.63
N GLU A 18 -9.33 -17.34 3.43
CA GLU A 18 -9.27 -17.73 4.85
C GLU A 18 -10.33 -17.03 5.70
N LEU A 19 -10.64 -15.76 5.42
CA LEU A 19 -11.71 -15.02 6.10
C LEU A 19 -13.09 -15.63 5.80
N ASP A 20 -13.33 -16.01 4.54
CA ASP A 20 -14.57 -16.70 4.14
C ASP A 20 -14.71 -18.05 4.86
N GLN A 21 -13.64 -18.85 4.92
CA GLN A 21 -13.63 -20.13 5.63
C GLN A 21 -13.87 -19.99 7.14
N ARG A 22 -13.47 -18.85 7.72
CA ARG A 22 -13.72 -18.51 9.13
C ARG A 22 -15.14 -18.00 9.38
N GLY A 23 -15.96 -17.83 8.34
CA GLY A 23 -17.34 -17.37 8.47
C GLY A 23 -17.47 -15.89 8.81
N VAL A 24 -16.51 -15.05 8.39
CA VAL A 24 -16.66 -13.59 8.50
C VAL A 24 -17.88 -13.16 7.67
N ARG A 25 -18.75 -12.33 8.25
CA ARG A 25 -19.99 -11.93 7.58
C ARG A 25 -19.70 -10.92 6.47
N ASN A 26 -20.48 -10.98 5.39
CA ASN A 26 -20.37 -10.06 4.25
C ASN A 26 -20.62 -8.58 4.62
N ASP A 27 -21.29 -8.30 5.74
CA ASP A 27 -21.55 -6.94 6.24
C ASP A 27 -20.47 -6.42 7.21
N THR A 28 -19.39 -7.19 7.41
CA THR A 28 -18.28 -6.79 8.27
C THR A 28 -17.53 -5.62 7.63
N LYS A 29 -17.42 -4.52 8.37
CA LYS A 29 -16.71 -3.31 7.91
C LYS A 29 -15.19 -3.54 7.85
N VAL A 30 -14.54 -2.93 6.88
CA VAL A 30 -13.08 -2.92 6.72
C VAL A 30 -12.56 -1.53 7.07
N PHE A 31 -11.53 -1.49 7.90
CA PHE A 31 -10.85 -0.26 8.34
C PHE A 31 -9.33 -0.42 8.15
N ILE A 32 -8.63 0.71 8.05
CA ILE A 32 -7.17 0.76 8.16
C ILE A 32 -6.85 1.18 9.59
N ASP A 33 -6.07 0.33 10.29
CA ASP A 33 -5.44 0.75 11.54
C ASP A 33 -4.21 1.60 11.21
N THR A 34 -4.25 2.87 11.62
CA THR A 34 -3.19 3.84 11.32
C THR A 34 -2.07 3.83 12.36
N GLY A 35 -2.19 3.03 13.42
CA GLY A 35 -1.25 2.99 14.55
C GLY A 35 -1.41 4.15 15.54
N TRP A 36 -2.41 5.01 15.34
CA TRP A 36 -2.82 6.09 16.26
C TRP A 36 -4.05 5.68 17.07
N ASP A 37 -4.66 6.63 17.79
CA ASP A 37 -5.86 6.39 18.63
C ASP A 37 -7.15 6.11 17.82
N SER A 38 -7.08 6.03 16.49
CA SER A 38 -8.26 5.91 15.60
C SER A 38 -8.06 4.96 14.43
N LEU A 39 -9.15 4.28 14.07
CA LEU A 39 -9.31 3.52 12.83
C LEU A 39 -9.79 4.43 11.69
N GLN A 40 -9.28 4.21 10.48
CA GLN A 40 -9.67 4.95 9.30
C GLN A 40 -10.65 4.13 8.43
N GLU A 41 -11.82 4.72 8.11
CA GLU A 41 -12.81 4.14 7.21
C GLU A 41 -12.25 3.89 5.80
N VAL A 42 -12.73 2.85 5.12
CA VAL A 42 -12.42 2.57 3.71
C VAL A 42 -13.69 2.62 2.87
N ASN A 43 -13.70 3.48 1.85
CA ASN A 43 -14.79 3.52 0.87
C ASN A 43 -14.78 2.28 0.00
N ALA A 44 -15.96 1.81 -0.42
CA ALA A 44 -16.09 0.61 -1.25
C ALA A 44 -15.37 0.72 -2.61
N ASP A 45 -15.20 1.94 -3.12
CA ASP A 45 -14.53 2.24 -4.39
C ASP A 45 -13.09 2.74 -4.21
N ALA A 46 -12.55 2.72 -2.99
CA ALA A 46 -11.19 3.16 -2.66
C ALA A 46 -10.10 2.32 -3.35
N LEU A 47 -10.39 1.06 -3.65
CA LEU A 47 -9.40 0.14 -4.18
C LEU A 47 -9.15 0.41 -5.67
N LYS A 48 -7.94 0.87 -6.01
CA LYS A 48 -7.52 1.14 -7.39
C LYS A 48 -6.32 0.30 -7.78
N VAL A 49 -6.23 0.02 -9.08
CA VAL A 49 -5.03 -0.53 -9.71
C VAL A 49 -4.38 0.60 -10.49
N ILE A 50 -3.14 0.93 -10.14
CA ILE A 50 -2.40 2.04 -10.75
C ILE A 50 -1.01 1.58 -11.16
N SER A 51 -0.30 2.42 -11.93
CA SER A 51 1.12 2.26 -12.15
C SER A 51 1.93 3.12 -11.17
N ALA A 52 3.00 2.56 -10.65
CA ALA A 52 3.92 3.23 -9.72
C ALA A 52 5.37 2.86 -10.05
N PHE A 53 6.32 3.66 -9.55
CA PHE A 53 7.75 3.42 -9.69
C PHE A 53 8.37 3.34 -8.30
N PRO A 54 9.35 2.45 -8.09
CA PRO A 54 10.13 2.44 -6.88
C PRO A 54 11.06 3.65 -6.86
N PHE A 55 11.17 4.28 -5.69
CA PHE A 55 12.17 5.32 -5.42
C PHE A 55 13.02 4.93 -4.21
N GLN A 56 14.15 5.62 -4.08
CA GLN A 56 14.98 5.53 -2.90
C GLN A 56 15.48 6.93 -2.53
N ILE A 57 15.38 7.28 -1.25
CA ILE A 57 15.88 8.55 -0.70
C ILE A 57 16.90 8.27 0.39
N GLU A 58 17.88 9.16 0.53
CA GLU A 58 18.83 9.13 1.64
C GLU A 58 18.46 10.23 2.64
N ASP A 59 18.37 9.89 3.93
CA ASP A 59 18.25 10.87 4.99
C ASP A 59 19.54 11.69 5.09
N VAL A 60 19.41 13.01 4.99
CA VAL A 60 20.57 13.90 4.92
C VAL A 60 21.41 13.91 6.21
N LEU A 61 20.80 13.62 7.36
CA LEU A 61 21.43 13.60 8.68
C LEU A 61 21.97 12.22 9.05
N THR A 62 21.17 11.16 8.90
CA THR A 62 21.53 9.81 9.34
C THR A 62 22.23 8.99 8.26
N LYS A 63 22.15 9.40 7.00
CA LYS A 63 22.63 8.64 5.82
C LYS A 63 21.91 7.31 5.61
N GLU A 64 20.79 7.10 6.29
CA GLU A 64 19.96 5.94 6.08
C GLU A 64 19.19 6.06 4.76
N GLN A 65 19.03 4.94 4.08
CA GLN A 65 18.28 4.89 2.83
C GLN A 65 16.87 4.34 3.07
N TYR A 66 15.89 5.05 2.55
CA TYR A 66 14.47 4.70 2.63
C TYR A 66 13.93 4.44 1.23
N GLY A 67 13.33 3.27 1.04
CA GLY A 67 12.65 2.91 -0.20
C GLY A 67 11.16 3.21 -0.13
N GLY A 68 10.54 3.45 -1.28
CA GLY A 68 9.10 3.62 -1.39
C GLY A 68 8.61 3.52 -2.82
N PHE A 69 7.32 3.80 -3.02
CA PHE A 69 6.71 3.84 -4.34
C PHE A 69 6.06 5.21 -4.59
N VAL A 70 6.25 5.73 -5.79
CA VAL A 70 5.62 6.96 -6.27
C VAL A 70 4.72 6.64 -7.45
N ARG A 71 3.54 7.26 -7.51
CA ARG A 71 2.62 7.08 -8.63
C ARG A 71 3.21 7.61 -9.93
N GLU A 72 2.85 7.02 -11.07
CA GLU A 72 3.34 7.43 -12.39
C GLU A 72 3.15 8.94 -12.66
N GLU A 73 2.02 9.52 -12.25
CA GLU A 73 1.74 10.95 -12.44
C GLU A 73 2.62 11.88 -11.58
N LYS A 74 3.20 11.35 -10.49
CA LYS A 74 4.06 12.09 -9.56
C LYS A 74 5.54 11.75 -9.70
N GLN A 75 5.92 10.89 -10.65
CA GLN A 75 7.31 10.43 -10.84
C GLN A 75 8.30 11.60 -11.04
N HIS A 76 7.86 12.71 -11.64
CA HIS A 76 8.72 13.87 -11.90
C HIS A 76 9.20 14.60 -10.64
N ILE A 77 8.59 14.31 -9.48
CA ILE A 77 8.90 14.94 -8.19
C ILE A 77 10.01 14.15 -7.46
N GLN A 78 10.32 12.93 -7.88
CA GLN A 78 11.21 12.03 -7.15
C GLN A 78 12.08 11.18 -8.08
N GLU A 79 13.37 11.05 -7.78
CA GLU A 79 14.25 10.18 -8.56
C GLU A 79 13.86 8.70 -8.34
N THR A 80 13.42 8.04 -9.40
CA THR A 80 13.01 6.63 -9.42
C THR A 80 14.17 5.73 -9.79
N ILE A 81 14.25 4.54 -9.20
CA ILE A 81 15.42 3.64 -9.32
C ILE A 81 15.13 2.31 -10.04
N GLY A 82 13.91 2.11 -10.53
CA GLY A 82 13.49 0.84 -11.14
C GLY A 82 12.40 1.01 -12.19
N GLU A 83 11.92 -0.12 -12.69
CA GLU A 83 10.87 -0.15 -13.72
C GLU A 83 9.49 0.18 -13.14
N LYS A 84 8.58 0.49 -14.06
CA LYS A 84 7.17 0.73 -13.73
C LYS A 84 6.51 -0.58 -13.26
N GLU A 85 5.84 -0.52 -12.13
CA GLU A 85 5.10 -1.63 -11.55
C GLU A 85 3.60 -1.35 -11.54
N THR A 86 2.79 -2.41 -11.68
CA THR A 86 1.34 -2.34 -11.46
C THR A 86 1.05 -2.68 -10.02
N VAL A 87 0.43 -1.75 -9.28
CA VAL A 87 0.20 -1.88 -7.84
C VAL A 87 -1.27 -1.69 -7.49
N ILE A 88 -1.69 -2.26 -6.37
CA ILE A 88 -3.02 -2.10 -5.80
C ILE A 88 -2.92 -1.10 -4.64
N VAL A 89 -3.74 -0.05 -4.66
CA VAL A 89 -3.77 0.99 -3.63
C VAL A 89 -5.17 1.14 -3.05
N ILE A 90 -5.25 1.44 -1.75
CA ILE A 90 -6.49 1.88 -1.12
C ILE A 90 -6.42 3.41 -1.08
N GLU A 91 -7.14 4.08 -1.97
CA GLU A 91 -7.22 5.54 -2.03
C GLU A 91 -8.16 6.07 -0.98
N GLN A 92 -7.72 7.13 -0.30
CA GLN A 92 -8.52 7.84 0.67
C GLN A 92 -8.51 9.30 0.26
N PHE A 93 -9.71 9.86 0.08
CA PHE A 93 -9.87 11.28 -0.15
C PHE A 93 -10.00 11.95 1.22
N TYR A 94 -9.01 12.77 1.56
CA TYR A 94 -9.12 13.77 2.62
C TYR A 94 -9.36 15.13 1.98
#